data_AF-A0A0V7ZDG1-F1
#
_entry.id   AF-A0A0V7ZDG1-F1
#
_cell.length_a   1.000
_cell.length_b   1.000
_cell.length_c   1.000
_cell.angle_alpha   90.00
_cell.angle_beta   90.00
_cell.angle_gamma   90.00
#
_symmetry.space_group_name_H-M   'P 1'
#
loop_
_entity.id
_entity.type
_entity.pdbx_description
1 polymer ?
#
loop_
_entity_poly.entity_id
_entity_poly.type
_entity_poly.pdbx_seq_one_letter_code
_entity_poly.pdbx_strand_id
1 'polypeptide(L)'
;MFFGFSEVEKMLGITFQETRFYRDIKQEGELSLILRQLNRKVGELPQEIRQRIEALSLEELENLAEALLDFTNMNDLHVWLEALGG
;
A
#
# COMPACT_ATOMS: atom_id res chain seq x y z
N MET A 1 -19.17 43.27 6.85
CA MET A 1 -18.81 42.04 7.57
C MET A 1 -18.32 41.05 6.52
N PHE A 2 -17.03 41.03 6.24
CA PHE A 2 -16.44 40.07 5.31
C PHE A 2 -16.28 38.76 6.08
N PHE A 3 -17.05 37.74 5.71
CA PHE A 3 -16.76 36.39 6.15
C PHE A 3 -15.40 36.02 5.52
N GLY A 4 -14.35 36.03 6.34
CA GLY A 4 -13.05 35.53 5.92
C GLY A 4 -13.19 34.06 5.58
N PHE A 5 -12.43 33.60 4.58
CA PHE A 5 -12.40 32.19 4.14
C PHE A 5 -12.30 31.17 5.30
N SER A 6 -11.71 31.57 6.43
CA SER A 6 -11.64 30.79 7.67
C SER A 6 -12.99 30.41 8.32
N GLU A 7 -14.07 31.16 8.06
CA GLU A 7 -15.39 30.85 8.61
C GLU A 7 -16.09 29.74 7.80
N VAL A 8 -15.81 29.68 6.50
CA VAL A 8 -16.35 28.67 5.58
C VAL A 8 -15.72 27.30 5.85
N GLU A 9 -14.42 27.27 6.20
CA GLU A 9 -13.70 26.05 6.59
C GLU A 9 -14.26 25.42 7.87
N LYS A 10 -14.68 26.24 8.82
CA LYS A 10 -15.31 25.77 10.07
C LYS A 10 -16.75 25.28 9.87
N MET A 11 -17.50 25.88 8.93
CA MET A 11 -18.89 25.47 8.65
C MET A 11 -19.00 24.21 7.78
N LEU A 12 -18.05 23.98 6.87
CA LEU A 12 -18.11 22.81 5.98
C LEU A 12 -17.58 21.52 6.64
N GLY A 13 -16.94 21.58 7.82
CA GLY A 13 -16.39 20.39 8.48
C GLY A 13 -15.33 19.64 7.65
N ILE A 14 -14.81 20.28 6.61
CA ILE A 14 -13.89 19.72 5.62
C ILE A 14 -12.42 19.90 6.00
N THR A 15 -12.11 19.99 7.29
CA THR A 15 -10.69 20.04 7.71
C THR A 15 -10.05 18.64 7.78
N PHE A 16 -10.74 17.53 7.41
CA PHE A 16 -10.19 16.20 7.73
C PHE A 16 -10.69 15.03 6.86
N GLN A 17 -10.65 15.16 5.53
CA GLN A 17 -10.82 14.00 4.62
C GLN A 17 -9.66 13.85 3.62
N GLU A 18 -8.90 14.91 3.37
CA GLU A 18 -7.70 14.89 2.50
C GLU A 18 -6.59 13.98 3.04
N THR A 19 -6.60 13.56 4.30
CA THR A 19 -5.54 12.71 4.83
C THR A 19 -5.80 11.21 4.67
N ARG A 20 -7.05 10.75 4.57
CA ARG A 20 -7.35 9.32 4.38
C ARG A 20 -7.46 8.96 2.92
N PHE A 21 -8.21 9.74 2.15
CA PHE A 21 -8.42 9.46 0.73
C PHE A 21 -7.10 9.49 -0.07
N TYR A 22 -6.18 10.42 0.23
CA TYR A 22 -4.85 10.43 -0.38
C TYR A 22 -3.97 9.25 0.06
N ARG A 23 -4.13 8.77 1.29
CA ARG A 23 -3.40 7.57 1.76
C ARG A 23 -3.91 6.32 1.07
N ASP A 24 -5.22 6.18 0.91
CA ASP A 24 -5.84 5.05 0.23
C ASP A 24 -5.41 4.99 -1.24
N ILE A 25 -5.41 6.14 -1.95
CA ILE A 25 -4.93 6.22 -3.35
C ILE A 25 -3.44 5.87 -3.46
N LYS A 26 -2.60 6.37 -2.54
CA LYS A 26 -1.16 6.06 -2.53
C LYS A 26 -0.93 4.56 -2.34
N GLN A 27 -1.64 3.96 -1.38
CA GLN A 27 -1.52 2.54 -1.05
C GLN A 27 -1.98 1.64 -2.20
N GLU A 28 -3.10 1.94 -2.87
CA GLU A 28 -3.55 1.18 -4.05
C GLU A 28 -2.55 1.24 -5.20
N GLY A 29 -1.94 2.41 -5.44
CA GLY A 29 -0.90 2.59 -6.44
C GLY A 29 0.35 1.77 -6.16
N GLU A 30 0.81 1.80 -4.91
CA GLU A 30 1.98 1.05 -4.45
C GLU A 30 1.77 -0.47 -4.50
N LEU A 31 0.61 -0.93 -4.02
CA LEU A 31 0.17 -2.32 -4.09
C LEU A 31 0.15 -2.84 -5.54
N SER A 32 -0.45 -2.08 -6.46
CA SER A 32 -0.52 -2.44 -7.88
C SER A 32 0.87 -2.56 -8.52
N LEU A 33 1.79 -1.66 -8.16
CA LEU A 33 3.17 -1.72 -8.61
C LEU A 33 3.90 -2.94 -8.05
N ILE A 34 3.79 -3.21 -6.75
CA ILE A 34 4.40 -4.37 -6.09
C ILE A 34 3.91 -5.67 -6.72
N LEU A 35 2.60 -5.83 -6.91
CA LEU A 35 2.02 -7.02 -7.53
C LEU A 35 2.54 -7.25 -8.96
N ARG A 36 2.70 -6.18 -9.74
CA ARG A 36 3.29 -6.27 -11.09
C ARG A 36 4.77 -6.64 -11.05
N GLN A 37 5.53 -6.07 -10.12
CA GLN A 37 6.96 -6.36 -9.97
C GLN A 37 7.19 -7.80 -9.53
N LEU A 38 6.43 -8.28 -8.54
CA LEU A 38 6.46 -9.67 -8.10
C LEU A 38 6.11 -10.61 -9.24
N ASN A 39 5.05 -10.33 -10.00
CA ASN A 39 4.67 -11.17 -11.14
C ASN A 39 5.80 -11.26 -12.20
N ARG A 40 6.55 -10.17 -12.40
CA ARG A 40 7.71 -10.16 -13.31
C ARG A 40 8.94 -10.87 -12.74
N LYS A 41 9.19 -10.77 -11.44
CA LYS A 41 10.39 -11.34 -10.79
C LYS A 41 10.24 -12.81 -10.47
N VAL A 42 9.16 -13.17 -9.78
CA VAL A 42 8.94 -14.53 -9.26
C VAL A 42 7.95 -15.34 -10.09
N GLY A 43 7.31 -14.72 -11.10
CA GLY A 43 6.32 -15.36 -11.96
C GLY A 43 4.90 -15.23 -11.44
N GLU A 44 3.98 -16.03 -11.97
CA GLU A 44 2.56 -15.93 -11.66
C GLU A 44 2.28 -16.12 -10.17
N LEU A 45 1.66 -15.12 -9.54
CA LEU A 45 1.32 -15.15 -8.13
C LEU A 45 0.01 -15.92 -7.90
N PRO A 46 -0.01 -16.95 -7.05
CA PRO A 46 -1.24 -17.58 -6.58
C PRO A 46 -2.22 -16.56 -5.98
N GLN A 47 -3.52 -16.85 -6.05
CA GLN A 47 -4.54 -15.95 -5.50
C GLN A 47 -4.36 -15.73 -3.99
N GLU A 48 -4.01 -16.77 -3.25
CA GLU A 48 -3.77 -16.70 -1.80
C GLU A 48 -2.63 -15.73 -1.44
N ILE A 49 -1.54 -15.74 -2.21
CA ILE A 49 -0.42 -14.82 -2.03
C ILE A 49 -0.86 -13.37 -2.33
N ARG A 50 -1.62 -13.17 -3.41
CA ARG A 50 -2.17 -11.85 -3.75
C ARG A 50 -3.02 -11.28 -2.63
N GLN A 51 -3.95 -12.07 -2.10
CA GLN A 51 -4.80 -11.66 -0.98
C GLN A 51 -3.99 -11.30 0.27
N ARG A 52 -2.92 -12.07 0.55
CA ARG A 52 -2.00 -11.77 1.66
C ARG A 52 -1.30 -10.43 1.47
N ILE A 53 -0.83 -10.14 0.26
CA ILE A 53 -0.16 -8.87 -0.08
C ILE A 53 -1.15 -7.70 -0.03
N GLU A 54 -2.38 -7.89 -0.53
CA GLU A 54 -3.45 -6.88 -0.47
C GLU A 54 -3.88 -6.55 0.97
N ALA A 55 -3.68 -7.48 1.92
CA ALA A 55 -3.95 -7.27 3.33
C ALA A 55 -2.80 -6.58 4.10
N LEU A 56 -1.65 -6.35 3.46
CA LEU A 56 -0.51 -5.67 4.09
C LEU A 56 -0.79 -4.19 4.32
N SER A 57 -0.26 -3.68 5.43
CA SER A 57 -0.19 -2.26 5.72
C SER A 57 0.78 -1.53 4.77
N LEU A 58 0.64 -0.21 4.68
CA LEU A 58 1.53 0.62 3.85
C LEU A 58 3.01 0.42 4.21
N GLU A 59 3.34 0.30 5.50
CA GLU A 59 4.73 0.08 5.96
C GLU A 59 5.26 -1.29 5.52
N GLU A 60 4.45 -2.33 5.59
CA GLU A 60 4.82 -3.67 5.09
C GLU A 60 4.97 -3.69 3.57
N LEU A 61 4.17 -2.91 2.83
CA LEU A 61 4.31 -2.75 1.38
C LEU A 61 5.60 -2.01 1.02
N GLU A 62 5.95 -0.93 1.73
CA GLU A 62 7.22 -0.22 1.54
C GLU A 62 8.42 -1.16 1.82
N ASN A 63 8.36 -1.95 2.90
CA ASN A 63 9.38 -2.97 3.22
C ASN A 63 9.44 -4.09 2.17
N LEU A 64 8.29 -4.53 1.64
CA LEU A 64 8.21 -5.52 0.57
C LEU A 64 8.87 -4.98 -0.71
N ALA A 65 8.70 -3.69 -1.02
CA ALA A 65 9.30 -3.08 -2.21
C ALA A 65 10.84 -3.09 -2.15
N GLU A 66 11.43 -2.92 -0.96
CA GLU A 66 12.88 -3.02 -0.76
C GLU A 66 13.34 -4.49 -0.84
N ALA A 67 12.71 -5.39 -0.09
CA ALA A 67 13.04 -6.83 -0.08
C ALA A 67 12.88 -7.48 -1.46
N LEU A 68 11.93 -6.99 -2.27
CA LEU A 68 11.71 -7.43 -3.64
C LEU A 68 12.96 -7.28 -4.51
N LEU A 69 13.85 -6.32 -4.23
CA LEU A 69 15.11 -6.16 -4.96
C LEU A 69 16.03 -7.38 -4.80
N ASP A 70 16.01 -8.03 -3.65
CA ASP A 70 16.81 -9.23 -3.34
C ASP A 70 16.12 -10.54 -3.76
N PHE A 71 14.82 -10.50 -4.06
CA PHE A 71 14.10 -11.70 -4.50
C PHE A 71 14.65 -12.22 -5.84
N THR A 72 14.94 -13.51 -5.85
CA THR A 72 15.40 -14.27 -7.01
C THR A 72 14.34 -15.26 -7.48
N ASN A 73 13.51 -15.77 -6.57
CA ASN A 73 12.47 -16.76 -6.88
C ASN A 73 11.27 -16.69 -5.91
N MET A 74 10.22 -17.48 -6.18
CA MET A 74 8.98 -17.50 -5.38
C MET A 74 9.20 -17.94 -3.92
N ASN A 75 10.21 -18.75 -3.62
CA ASN A 75 10.52 -19.18 -2.26
C ASN A 75 10.96 -17.99 -1.38
N ASP A 76 11.68 -17.01 -1.94
CA ASP A 76 12.09 -15.81 -1.21
C ASP A 76 10.86 -15.01 -0.72
N LEU A 77 9.84 -14.89 -1.60
CA LEU A 77 8.56 -14.27 -1.25
C LEU A 77 7.81 -15.07 -0.17
N HIS A 78 7.81 -16.40 -0.25
CA HIS A 78 7.18 -17.25 0.77
C HIS A 78 7.84 -17.06 2.14
N VAL A 79 9.17 -17.12 2.21
CA VAL A 79 9.94 -16.93 3.44
C VAL A 79 9.65 -15.54 4.04
N TRP A 80 9.60 -14.51 3.20
CA TRP A 80 9.29 -13.16 3.66
C TRP A 80 7.86 -13.04 4.22
N LEU A 81 6.87 -13.61 3.54
CA LEU A 81 5.47 -13.61 4.01
C LEU A 81 5.26 -14.45 5.28
N GLU A 82 6.04 -15.51 5.47
CA GLU A 82 6.05 -16.29 6.72
C GLU A 82 6.66 -15.48 7.87
N ALA A 83 7.73 -14.72 7.62
CA ALA A 83 8.37 -13.88 8.62
C ALA A 83 7.47 -12.74 9.14
N LEU A 84 6.52 -12.26 8.33
CA LEU A 84 5.51 -11.28 8.76
C LEU A 84 4.42 -11.86 9.66
N GLY A 85 4.11 -13.15 9.51
CA GLY A 85 3.02 -13.82 10.23
C GLY A 85 3.47 -14.59 11.49
N GLY A 86 4.73 -14.42 11.90
CA GLY A 86 5.36 -15.07 13.06
C GLY A 86 5.41 -14.20 14.30
#